data_AF-A0A4Q2QNW0-F1
#
_entry.id   AF-A0A4Q2QNW0-F1
#
_cell.length_a   1.000
_cell.length_b   1.000
_cell.length_c   1.000
_cell.angle_alpha   90.00
_cell.angle_beta   90.00
_cell.angle_gamma   90.00
#
_symmetry.space_group_name_H-M   'P 1'
#
loop_
_entity.id
_entity.type
_entity.pdbx_description
1 polymer ?
#
loop_
_entity_poly.entity_id
_entity_poly.type
_entity_poly.pdbx_seq_one_letter_code
_entity_poly.pdbx_strand_id
1 'polypeptide(L)'
;MNLIMHGVEEPDIHYQDTMSQSFSTNFPQASKNAFNLILANPPFTGSLDEEDIDATLSAMVKTKKTELLFLARILQMLKVGGRSATIVPQGVLFGSSKAHQSLRKTLVEDNQLEAVINLPSGVFKPYAGVAT
;
A
#
# COMPACT_ATOMS: atom_id res chain seq x y z
N MET A 1 -17.21 4.46 -14.24
CA MET A 1 -18.46 5.24 -14.04
C MET A 1 -18.33 6.32 -12.98
N ASN A 2 -17.92 6.02 -11.74
CA ASN A 2 -17.90 7.02 -10.63
C ASN A 2 -17.14 8.32 -10.96
N LEU A 3 -15.90 8.22 -11.45
CA LEU A 3 -15.07 9.40 -11.76
C LEU A 3 -15.66 10.25 -12.90
N ILE A 4 -16.19 9.63 -13.96
CA ILE A 4 -16.85 10.33 -15.07
C ILE A 4 -18.06 11.12 -14.56
N MET A 5 -18.87 10.54 -13.67
CA MET A 5 -20.01 11.24 -13.07
C MET A 5 -19.60 12.43 -12.20
N HIS A 6 -18.36 12.46 -11.71
CA HIS A 6 -17.79 13.58 -10.98
C HIS A 6 -16.96 14.53 -11.86
N GLY A 7 -17.07 14.42 -13.19
CA GLY A 7 -16.43 15.35 -14.13
C GLY A 7 -14.98 15.03 -14.50
N VAL A 8 -14.47 13.85 -14.14
CA VAL A 8 -13.16 13.39 -14.65
C VAL A 8 -13.36 12.84 -16.06
N GLU A 9 -12.86 13.54 -17.07
CA GLU A 9 -13.10 13.25 -18.48
C GLU A 9 -12.47 11.93 -18.93
N GLU A 10 -11.18 11.73 -18.62
CA GLU A 10 -10.41 10.53 -19.01
C GLU A 10 -9.80 9.87 -17.75
N PRO A 11 -10.60 9.17 -16.93
CA PRO A 11 -10.09 8.52 -15.74
C PRO A 11 -9.18 7.34 -16.08
N ASP A 12 -7.95 7.36 -15.57
CA ASP A 12 -6.98 6.29 -15.74
C ASP A 12 -7.18 5.20 -14.66
N ILE A 13 -8.00 4.19 -14.97
CA ILE A 13 -8.30 3.06 -14.07
C ILE A 13 -7.92 1.74 -14.76
N HIS A 14 -7.06 0.97 -14.10
CA HIS A 14 -6.55 -0.31 -14.61
C HIS A 14 -7.08 -1.49 -13.81
N TYR A 15 -7.61 -2.50 -14.50
CA TYR A 15 -7.96 -3.78 -13.89
C TYR A 15 -6.73 -4.69 -13.84
N GLN A 16 -5.92 -4.52 -12.79
CA GLN A 16 -4.62 -5.17 -12.65
C GLN A 16 -4.33 -5.44 -11.16
N ASP A 17 -3.79 -6.62 -10.84
CA ASP A 17 -3.23 -6.89 -9.52
C ASP A 17 -1.91 -6.13 -9.34
N THR A 18 -1.93 -5.11 -8.46
CA THR A 18 -0.78 -4.25 -8.14
C THR A 18 0.37 -4.96 -7.42
N MET A 19 0.15 -6.12 -6.81
CA MET A 19 1.21 -6.87 -6.13
C MET A 19 1.93 -7.84 -7.07
N SER A 20 1.31 -8.17 -8.20
CA SER A 20 1.82 -9.17 -9.13
C SER A 20 3.05 -8.70 -9.92
N GLN A 21 3.88 -9.64 -10.38
CA GLN A 21 5.01 -9.35 -11.27
C GLN A 21 4.59 -8.62 -12.56
N SER A 22 3.40 -8.91 -13.09
CA SER A 22 2.92 -8.31 -14.33
C SER A 22 2.61 -6.82 -14.19
N PHE A 23 2.34 -6.32 -12.98
CA PHE A 23 2.09 -4.88 -12.77
C PHE A 23 3.29 -4.02 -13.20
N SER A 24 4.50 -4.38 -12.77
CA SER A 24 5.70 -3.62 -13.13
C SER A 24 6.04 -3.73 -14.61
N THR A 25 5.67 -4.83 -15.26
CA THR A 25 5.85 -5.03 -16.71
C THR A 25 4.82 -4.24 -17.52
N ASN A 26 3.55 -4.27 -17.11
CA ASN A 26 2.45 -3.63 -17.82
C ASN A 26 2.44 -2.11 -17.58
N PHE A 27 2.88 -1.67 -16.40
CA PHE A 27 2.85 -0.27 -15.97
C PHE A 27 4.22 0.20 -15.44
N PRO A 28 5.29 0.14 -16.25
CA PRO A 28 6.65 0.44 -15.79
C PRO A 28 6.82 1.90 -15.33
N GLN A 29 6.02 2.82 -15.89
CA GLN A 29 6.03 4.23 -15.51
C GLN A 29 5.21 4.51 -14.24
N ALA A 30 4.23 3.67 -13.91
CA ALA A 30 3.41 3.83 -12.71
C ALA A 30 3.97 3.02 -11.52
N SER A 31 4.71 1.96 -11.79
CA SER A 31 5.18 1.04 -10.75
C SER A 31 6.29 1.62 -9.87
N LYS A 32 6.96 2.69 -10.31
CA LYS A 32 8.05 3.33 -9.57
C LYS A 32 8.17 4.83 -9.83
N ASN A 33 8.41 5.63 -8.78
CA ASN A 33 8.69 7.07 -8.87
C ASN A 33 7.68 7.85 -9.74
N ALA A 34 6.40 7.51 -9.64
CA ALA A 34 5.38 7.94 -10.56
C ALA A 34 4.48 9.04 -9.99
N PHE A 35 4.13 8.94 -8.71
CA PHE A 35 3.08 9.75 -8.10
C PHE A 35 3.62 10.73 -7.07
N ASN A 36 3.07 11.95 -7.08
CA ASN A 36 3.32 12.95 -6.04
C ASN A 36 2.41 12.76 -4.82
N LEU A 37 1.23 12.16 -5.02
CA LEU A 37 0.23 11.91 -3.98
C LEU A 37 -0.39 10.53 -4.19
N ILE A 38 -0.44 9.72 -3.12
CA ILE A 38 -1.16 8.45 -3.11
C ILE A 38 -2.12 8.43 -1.92
N LEU A 39 -3.43 8.32 -2.20
CA LEU A 39 -4.47 8.12 -1.19
C LEU A 39 -5.00 6.70 -1.34
N ALA A 40 -4.88 5.89 -0.29
CA ALA A 40 -5.21 4.47 -0.38
C ALA A 40 -5.94 3.94 0.85
N ASN A 41 -6.91 3.07 0.59
CA ASN A 41 -7.49 2.17 1.58
C ASN A 41 -7.30 0.72 1.07
N PRO A 42 -6.09 0.15 1.16
CA PRO A 42 -5.82 -1.20 0.67
C PRO A 42 -6.63 -2.25 1.45
N PRO A 43 -6.86 -3.44 0.87
CA PRO A 43 -7.46 -4.56 1.59
C PRO A 43 -6.73 -4.86 2.91
N PHE A 44 -7.50 -5.05 3.99
CA PHE A 44 -6.97 -5.16 5.36
C PHE A 44 -6.35 -6.51 5.71
N THR A 45 -6.73 -7.58 5.01
CA THR A 45 -6.19 -8.92 5.25
C THR A 45 -6.02 -9.65 3.94
N GLY A 46 -5.08 -10.59 3.93
CA GLY A 46 -4.77 -11.40 2.78
C GLY A 46 -3.39 -12.00 2.92
N SER A 47 -3.19 -13.14 2.26
CA SER A 47 -1.87 -13.71 2.03
C SER A 47 -1.75 -13.98 0.54
N LEU A 48 -0.60 -13.64 -0.03
CA LEU A 48 -0.28 -13.96 -1.42
C LEU A 48 0.70 -15.13 -1.47
N ASP A 49 0.71 -15.83 -2.60
CA ASP A 49 1.75 -16.79 -2.90
C ASP A 49 3.03 -16.04 -3.27
N GLU A 50 4.16 -16.50 -2.72
CA GLU A 50 5.44 -15.79 -2.85
C GLU A 50 5.91 -15.66 -4.30
N GLU A 51 5.51 -16.61 -5.14
CA GLU A 51 5.85 -16.65 -6.57
C GLU A 51 5.10 -15.57 -7.38
N ASP A 52 3.92 -15.16 -6.92
CA ASP A 52 3.12 -14.14 -7.58
C ASP A 52 3.59 -12.72 -7.25
N ILE A 53 4.25 -12.54 -6.10
CA ILE A 53 4.70 -11.23 -5.62
C ILE A 53 5.83 -10.71 -6.51
N ASP A 54 5.71 -9.45 -6.93
CA ASP A 54 6.78 -8.72 -7.59
C ASP A 54 8.11 -8.81 -6.80
N ALA A 55 9.14 -9.32 -7.46
CA ALA A 55 10.45 -9.55 -6.85
C ALA A 55 11.05 -8.27 -6.21
N THR A 56 10.71 -7.09 -6.74
CA THR A 56 11.17 -5.81 -6.19
C THR A 56 10.53 -5.50 -4.84
N LEU A 57 9.29 -5.94 -4.59
CA LEU A 57 8.63 -5.82 -3.28
C LEU A 57 9.24 -6.78 -2.28
N SER A 58 9.49 -8.03 -2.68
CA SER A 58 10.13 -9.05 -1.85
C SER A 58 11.53 -8.65 -1.39
N ALA A 59 12.24 -7.85 -2.20
CA ALA A 59 13.54 -7.28 -1.83
C ALA A 59 13.44 -6.18 -0.76
N MET A 60 12.33 -5.43 -0.69
CA MET A 60 12.11 -4.39 0.31
C MET A 60 11.57 -4.98 1.63
N VAL A 61 10.58 -5.87 1.54
CA VAL A 61 9.96 -6.52 2.71
C VAL A 61 9.64 -7.97 2.37
N LYS A 62 10.40 -8.92 2.94
CA LYS A 62 10.16 -10.35 2.74
C LYS A 62 8.95 -10.83 3.56
N THR A 63 7.77 -10.84 2.96
CA THR A 63 6.51 -11.27 3.60
C THR A 63 5.43 -11.64 2.58
N LYS A 64 4.47 -12.46 2.99
CA LYS A 64 3.24 -12.77 2.23
C LYS A 64 2.04 -11.90 2.64
N LYS A 65 2.20 -11.10 3.70
CA LYS A 65 1.14 -10.28 4.30
C LYS A 65 0.83 -9.08 3.41
N THR A 66 -0.38 -9.04 2.86
CA THR A 66 -0.78 -8.00 1.91
C THR A 66 -0.70 -6.60 2.53
N GLU A 67 -1.03 -6.45 3.81
CA GLU A 67 -1.01 -5.15 4.51
C GLU A 67 0.39 -4.50 4.53
N LEU A 68 1.45 -5.30 4.55
CA LEU A 68 2.83 -4.82 4.51
C LEU A 68 3.30 -4.60 3.06
N LEU A 69 2.90 -5.48 2.15
CA LEU A 69 3.26 -5.38 0.74
C LEU A 69 2.65 -4.14 0.07
N PHE A 70 1.43 -3.75 0.44
CA PHE A 70 0.82 -2.53 -0.07
C PHE A 70 1.60 -1.28 0.35
N LEU A 71 2.05 -1.19 1.60
CA LEU A 71 2.90 -0.08 2.04
C LEU A 71 4.23 -0.06 1.28
N ALA A 72 4.89 -1.20 1.11
CA ALA A 72 6.12 -1.30 0.32
C ALA A 72 5.90 -0.84 -1.13
N ARG A 73 4.79 -1.26 -1.76
CA ARG A 73 4.43 -0.85 -3.13
C ARG A 73 4.19 0.66 -3.22
N ILE A 74 3.44 1.22 -2.27
CA ILE A 74 3.17 2.66 -2.24
C ILE A 74 4.48 3.46 -2.14
N LEU A 75 5.41 3.03 -1.27
CA LEU A 75 6.72 3.66 -1.17
C LEU A 75 7.51 3.60 -2.49
N GLN A 76 7.47 2.49 -3.22
CA GLN A 76 8.11 2.40 -4.54
C GLN A 76 7.49 3.34 -5.57
N MET A 77 6.15 3.45 -5.57
CA MET A 77 5.39 4.24 -6.53
C MET A 77 5.50 5.75 -6.30
N LEU A 78 5.82 6.19 -5.08
CA LEU A 78 6.00 7.60 -4.76
C LEU A 78 7.28 8.16 -5.40
N LYS A 79 7.18 9.38 -5.94
CA LYS A 79 8.35 10.21 -6.26
C LYS A 79 9.06 10.64 -4.98
N VAL A 80 10.34 10.97 -5.09
CA VAL A 80 11.04 11.70 -4.01
C VAL A 80 10.29 13.00 -3.72
N GLY A 81 9.96 13.22 -2.44
CA GLY A 81 9.12 14.35 -1.98
C GLY A 81 7.61 14.14 -2.16
N GLY A 82 7.18 13.01 -2.72
CA GLY A 82 5.78 12.59 -2.75
C GLY A 82 5.26 12.23 -1.36
N ARG A 83 3.92 12.21 -1.22
CA ARG A 83 3.25 11.95 0.06
C ARG A 83 2.14 10.92 -0.09
N SER A 84 1.86 10.19 0.98
CA SER A 84 0.74 9.27 1.04
C SER A 84 -0.05 9.38 2.34
N ALA A 85 -1.37 9.22 2.23
CA ALA A 85 -2.22 8.86 3.35
C ALA A 85 -2.82 7.49 3.05
N THR A 86 -2.44 6.49 3.86
CA THR A 86 -2.84 5.10 3.67
C THR A 86 -3.45 4.55 4.94
N ILE A 87 -4.63 3.97 4.84
CA ILE A 87 -5.30 3.28 5.94
C ILE A 87 -4.73 1.87 6.04
N VAL A 88 -4.33 1.44 7.23
CA VAL A 88 -3.82 0.09 7.49
C VAL A 88 -4.45 -0.49 8.75
N PRO A 89 -4.51 -1.82 8.91
CA PRO A 89 -4.87 -2.41 10.19
C PRO A 89 -3.85 -2.04 11.27
N GLN A 90 -4.33 -1.84 12.50
CA GLN A 90 -3.47 -1.48 13.65
C GLN A 90 -2.30 -2.47 13.86
N GLY A 91 -2.46 -3.73 13.42
CA GLY A 91 -1.42 -4.76 13.46
C GLY A 91 -0.10 -4.36 12.78
N VAL A 92 -0.13 -3.46 11.79
CA VAL A 92 1.09 -2.92 11.17
C VAL A 92 1.97 -2.18 12.20
N LEU A 93 1.35 -1.51 13.17
CA LEU A 93 2.04 -0.71 14.17
C LEU A 93 2.78 -1.54 15.22
N PHE A 94 2.26 -2.71 15.58
CA PHE A 94 2.79 -3.52 16.70
C PHE A 94 3.23 -4.94 16.31
N GLY A 95 3.03 -5.36 15.06
CA GLY A 95 3.47 -6.67 14.60
C GLY A 95 4.96 -6.90 14.85
N SER A 96 5.30 -8.10 15.32
CA SER A 96 6.63 -8.44 15.83
C SER A 96 7.52 -9.18 14.84
N SER A 97 7.00 -9.58 13.67
CA SER A 97 7.83 -10.26 12.66
C SER A 97 8.92 -9.33 12.11
N LYS A 98 10.02 -9.92 11.60
CA LYS A 98 11.11 -9.16 10.97
C LYS A 98 10.61 -8.21 9.87
N ALA A 99 9.61 -8.64 9.10
CA ALA A 99 8.98 -7.83 8.05
C ALA A 99 8.30 -6.57 8.60
N HIS A 100 7.52 -6.69 9.70
CA HIS A 100 6.89 -5.53 10.33
C HIS A 100 7.92 -4.55 10.89
N GLN A 101 8.92 -5.06 11.59
CA GLN A 101 9.97 -4.23 12.18
C GLN A 101 10.77 -3.52 11.10
N SER A 102 11.15 -4.22 10.03
CA SER A 102 11.89 -3.66 8.90
C SER A 102 11.08 -2.58 8.18
N LEU A 103 9.80 -2.82 7.90
CA LEU A 103 8.95 -1.84 7.24
C LEU A 103 8.80 -0.58 8.11
N ARG A 104 8.51 -0.72 9.40
CA ARG A 104 8.42 0.44 10.32
C ARG A 104 9.74 1.21 10.41
N LYS A 105 10.87 0.50 10.40
CA LYS A 105 12.19 1.12 10.35
C LYS A 105 12.36 1.96 9.08
N THR A 106 12.06 1.40 7.91
CA THR A 106 12.10 2.14 6.63
C THR A 106 11.17 3.34 6.60
N LEU A 107 9.97 3.25 7.19
CA LEU A 107 9.04 4.37 7.28
C LEU A 107 9.57 5.54 8.12
N VAL A 108 10.35 5.26 9.16
CA VAL A 108 10.83 6.27 10.12
C VAL A 108 12.23 6.78 9.78
N GLU A 109 13.13 5.90 9.33
CA GLU A 109 14.53 6.23 9.08
C GLU A 109 14.77 6.71 7.64
N ASP A 110 14.11 6.08 6.66
CA ASP A 110 14.33 6.37 5.24
C ASP A 110 13.24 7.27 4.64
N ASN A 111 12.17 7.54 5.41
CA ASN A 111 11.01 8.33 5.00
C ASN A 111 10.56 9.25 6.14
N GLN A 112 9.64 10.17 5.83
CA GLN A 112 9.06 11.08 6.81
C GLN A 112 7.68 10.60 7.25
N LEU A 113 7.61 9.72 8.25
CA LEU A 113 6.35 9.40 8.92
C LEU A 113 5.88 10.60 9.76
N GLU A 114 4.99 11.41 9.18
CA GLU A 114 4.54 12.66 9.79
C GLU A 114 3.50 12.44 10.90
N ALA A 115 2.57 11.50 10.71
CA ALA A 115 1.53 11.21 11.68
C ALA A 115 1.02 9.77 11.60
N VAL A 116 0.53 9.28 12.73
CA VAL A 116 -0.28 8.05 12.84
C VAL A 116 -1.60 8.44 13.49
N ILE A 117 -2.71 8.24 12.78
CA ILE A 117 -4.05 8.58 13.26
C ILE A 117 -4.78 7.28 13.55
N ASN A 118 -5.08 7.02 14.81
CA ASN A 118 -5.82 5.83 15.23
C ASN A 118 -7.32 6.07 15.11
N LEU A 119 -8.00 5.30 14.26
CA LEU A 119 -9.44 5.39 14.10
C LEU A 119 -10.15 4.44 15.10
N PRO A 120 -11.33 4.84 15.63
CA PRO A 120 -12.08 3.97 16.53
C PRO A 120 -12.46 2.62 15.90
N SER A 121 -12.53 1.58 16.72
CA SER A 121 -13.02 0.28 16.27
C SER A 121 -14.45 0.41 15.74
N GLY A 122 -14.70 -0.19 14.57
CA GLY A 122 -16.04 -0.23 13.97
C GLY A 122 -16.32 0.81 12.91
N VAL A 123 -15.36 1.70 12.58
CA VAL A 123 -15.47 2.62 11.44
C VAL A 123 -15.78 1.88 10.12
N PHE A 124 -15.26 0.66 9.96
CA PHE A 124 -15.46 -0.17 8.78
C PHE A 124 -16.52 -1.26 8.94
N LYS A 125 -17.36 -1.22 9.98
CA LYS A 125 -18.48 -2.17 10.12
C LYS A 125 -19.53 -1.93 9.01
N PRO A 126 -20.22 -2.99 8.54
CA PRO A 126 -20.16 -4.39 9.00
C PRO A 126 -19.00 -5.21 8.40
N TYR A 127 -18.18 -4.61 7.52
CA TYR A 127 -17.21 -5.33 6.68
C TYR A 127 -15.91 -5.68 7.40
N ALA A 128 -15.46 -4.84 8.33
CA ALA A 128 -14.29 -5.10 9.16
C ALA A 128 -14.52 -4.61 10.59
N GLY A 129 -14.23 -5.49 11.57
CA GLY A 129 -14.31 -5.18 13.00
C GLY A 129 -13.00 -4.67 13.61
N VAL A 130 -11.91 -4.67 12.84
CA VAL A 130 -10.59 -4.28 13.31
C VAL A 130 -10.48 -2.76 13.48
N ALA A 131 -9.64 -2.34 14.42
CA ALA A 131 -9.17 -0.95 14.47
C ALA A 131 -8.12 -0.72 13.37
N THR A 132 -8.06 0.51 12.88
CA THR A 132 -7.20 0.96 11.77
C THR A 132 -6.51 2.25 12.16
#